data_AF-A0A2L2WJA9-F1
#
_entry.id   AF-A0A2L2WJA9-F1
#
_cell.length_a   1.000
_cell.length_b   1.000
_cell.length_c   1.000
_cell.angle_alpha   90.00
_cell.angle_beta   90.00
_cell.angle_gamma   90.00
#
_symmetry.space_group_name_H-M   'P 1'
#
loop_
_entity.id
_entity.type
_entity.pdbx_description
1 polymer ?
#
loop_
_entity_poly.entity_id
_entity_poly.type
_entity_poly.pdbx_seq_one_letter_code
_entity_poly.pdbx_strand_id
1 'polypeptide(L)'
;MTTNDKTAPVRQQPDQNAISLDLMNRMKMHGMAEAFRESLAGTTAQAMTQDSFLSMLLSREWDYRAQAAVTRLTKNASFRYKAYLEEIDYTVSRGLDRNQMERLATLDFIRNGQNLFITGSAGTGKSFLACALG
;
A
#
# COMPACT_ATOMS: atom_id res chain seq x y z
N MET A 1 -11.22 -31.15 62.95
CA MET A 1 -10.29 -30.06 62.59
C MET A 1 -10.38 -29.83 61.09
N THR A 2 -10.63 -28.59 60.71
CA THR A 2 -10.90 -28.09 59.36
C THR A 2 -9.60 -27.84 58.60
N THR A 3 -9.50 -28.27 57.35
CA THR A 3 -8.73 -27.53 56.33
C THR A 3 -9.48 -27.59 54.99
N ASN A 4 -9.94 -26.42 54.60
CA ASN A 4 -10.56 -26.05 53.33
C ASN A 4 -9.47 -26.08 52.24
N ASP A 5 -9.71 -26.76 51.12
CA ASP A 5 -8.99 -26.47 49.88
C ASP A 5 -10.02 -26.13 48.79
N LYS A 6 -10.48 -24.88 48.84
CA LYS A 6 -11.25 -24.23 47.77
C LYS A 6 -10.29 -23.42 46.93
N THR A 7 -9.45 -24.10 46.15
CA THR A 7 -8.72 -23.46 45.05
C THR A 7 -9.71 -23.25 43.91
N ALA A 8 -10.15 -22.00 43.74
CA ALA A 8 -10.97 -21.60 42.60
C ALA A 8 -10.22 -21.94 41.29
N PRO A 9 -10.93 -22.39 40.23
CA PRO A 9 -10.27 -22.68 38.96
C PRO A 9 -9.60 -21.40 38.44
N VAL A 10 -8.30 -21.48 38.16
CA VAL A 10 -7.54 -20.43 37.48
C VAL A 10 -8.28 -20.13 36.18
N ARG A 11 -8.98 -18.99 36.13
CA ARG A 11 -9.57 -18.49 34.88
C ARG A 11 -8.42 -18.29 33.91
N GLN A 12 -8.31 -19.16 32.91
CA GLN A 12 -7.42 -18.96 31.79
C GLN A 12 -7.78 -17.60 31.18
N GLN A 13 -6.92 -16.62 31.43
CA GLN A 13 -7.09 -15.30 30.85
C GLN A 13 -6.97 -15.48 29.34
N PRO A 14 -7.99 -15.09 28.55
CA PRO A 14 -7.93 -15.27 27.10
C PRO A 14 -6.64 -14.63 26.59
N ASP A 15 -5.97 -15.33 25.67
CA ASP A 15 -4.71 -14.87 25.07
C ASP A 15 -4.91 -13.43 24.58
N GLN A 16 -4.27 -12.47 25.25
CA GLN A 16 -4.46 -11.05 24.98
C GLN A 16 -4.09 -10.73 23.53
N ASN A 17 -3.16 -11.48 22.94
CA ASN A 17 -2.76 -11.32 21.55
C ASN A 17 -3.88 -11.72 20.60
N ALA A 18 -4.63 -12.79 20.91
CA ALA A 18 -5.77 -13.23 20.11
C ALA A 18 -6.91 -12.20 20.14
N ILE A 19 -7.15 -11.58 21.30
CA ILE A 19 -8.14 -10.49 21.43
C ILE A 19 -7.71 -9.29 20.60
N SER A 20 -6.44 -8.88 20.70
CA SER A 20 -5.91 -7.76 19.92
C SER A 20 -6.04 -8.00 18.41
N LEU A 21 -5.73 -9.21 17.93
CA LEU A 21 -5.89 -9.59 16.53
C LEU A 21 -7.35 -9.58 16.06
N ASP A 22 -8.28 -10.11 16.87
CA ASP A 22 -9.71 -10.04 16.54
C ASP A 22 -10.19 -8.59 16.43
N LEU A 23 -9.79 -7.74 17.38
CA LEU A 23 -10.16 -6.32 17.38
C LEU A 23 -9.63 -5.59 16.14
N MET A 24 -8.37 -5.81 15.77
CA MET A 24 -7.75 -5.22 14.58
C MET A 24 -8.50 -5.65 13.30
N ASN A 25 -8.87 -6.92 13.19
CA ASN A 25 -9.62 -7.43 12.05
C ASN A 25 -11.03 -6.80 11.96
N ARG A 26 -11.76 -6.68 13.08
CA ARG A 26 -13.07 -6.02 13.11
C ARG A 26 -13.00 -4.54 12.75
N MET A 27 -11.92 -3.87 13.13
CA MET A 27 -11.65 -2.48 12.77
C MET A 27 -11.09 -2.31 11.36
N LYS A 28 -10.92 -3.41 10.60
CA LYS A 28 -10.33 -3.43 9.25
C LYS A 28 -8.90 -2.87 9.22
N MET A 29 -8.14 -3.10 10.27
CA MET A 29 -6.72 -2.75 10.39
C MET A 29 -5.87 -3.95 9.96
N HIS A 30 -5.98 -4.33 8.69
CA HIS A 30 -5.41 -5.58 8.19
C HIS A 30 -3.87 -5.52 8.11
N GLY A 31 -3.29 -4.39 7.71
CA GLY A 31 -1.84 -4.21 7.68
C GLY A 31 -1.25 -4.22 9.10
N MET A 32 -1.97 -3.61 10.05
CA MET A 32 -1.60 -3.68 11.48
C MET A 32 -1.64 -5.12 12.01
N ALA A 33 -2.73 -5.85 11.72
CA ALA A 33 -2.91 -7.23 12.19
C ALA A 33 -1.82 -8.16 11.65
N GLU A 34 -1.44 -8.00 10.39
CA GLU A 34 -0.35 -8.76 9.78
C GLU A 34 0.99 -8.45 10.45
N ALA A 35 1.35 -7.17 10.60
CA ALA A 35 2.58 -6.74 11.25
C ALA A 35 2.64 -7.19 12.73
N PHE A 36 1.52 -7.15 13.43
CA PHE A 36 1.43 -7.64 14.81
C PHE A 36 1.67 -9.16 14.88
N ARG A 37 1.08 -9.93 13.96
CA ARG A 37 1.32 -11.38 13.85
C ARG A 37 2.78 -11.72 13.50
N GLU A 38 3.39 -10.99 12.57
CA GLU A 38 4.82 -11.11 12.25
C GLU A 38 5.69 -10.86 13.48
N SER A 39 5.33 -9.84 14.26
CA SER A 39 6.04 -9.48 15.49
C SER A 39 5.91 -10.52 16.60
N LEU A 40 4.81 -11.28 16.64
CA LEU A 40 4.65 -12.40 17.59
C LEU A 40 5.46 -13.64 17.18
N ALA A 41 5.64 -13.85 15.87
CA ALA A 41 6.41 -14.97 15.33
C ALA A 41 7.93 -14.72 15.34
N GLY A 42 8.35 -13.45 15.30
CA GLY A 42 9.76 -13.05 15.30
C GLY A 42 10.27 -12.50 16.64
N THR A 43 11.57 -12.26 16.71
CA THR A 43 12.23 -11.58 17.86
C THR A 43 12.12 -10.05 17.79
N THR A 44 11.56 -9.51 16.70
CA THR A 44 11.52 -8.08 16.37
C THR A 44 10.83 -7.23 17.45
N ALA A 45 9.78 -7.75 18.08
CA ALA A 45 9.06 -7.06 19.15
C ALA A 45 9.95 -6.79 20.38
N GLN A 46 10.91 -7.67 20.64
CA GLN A 46 11.66 -7.69 21.91
C GLN A 46 12.78 -6.64 21.94
N ALA A 47 13.17 -6.11 20.78
CA ALA A 47 14.22 -5.11 20.65
C ALA A 47 13.69 -3.66 20.54
N MET A 48 12.37 -3.47 20.38
CA MET A 48 11.77 -2.15 20.15
C MET A 48 11.14 -1.59 21.44
N THR A 49 11.24 -0.28 21.63
CA THR A 49 10.43 0.40 22.65
C THR A 49 8.94 0.35 22.26
N GLN A 50 8.05 0.48 23.24
CA GLN A 50 6.60 0.43 23.00
C GLN A 50 6.13 1.47 21.97
N ASP A 51 6.70 2.68 22.02
CA ASP A 51 6.38 3.76 21.07
C ASP A 51 6.82 3.41 19.65
N SER A 52 8.02 2.85 19.50
CA SER A 52 8.57 2.45 18.21
C SER A 52 7.77 1.29 17.60
N PHE A 53 7.34 0.34 18.45
CA PHE A 53 6.47 -0.76 18.04
C PHE A 53 5.11 -0.25 17.55
N LEU A 54 4.46 0.65 18.30
CA LEU A 54 3.19 1.24 17.87
C LEU A 54 3.33 2.03 16.57
N SER A 55 4.40 2.81 16.43
CA SER A 55 4.68 3.56 15.21
C SER A 55 4.84 2.64 13.99
N MET A 56 5.58 1.54 14.14
CA MET A 56 5.72 0.53 13.09
C MET A 56 4.38 -0.08 12.68
N LEU A 57 3.55 -0.47 13.65
CA LEU A 57 2.22 -1.04 13.41
C LEU A 57 1.31 -0.08 12.64
N LEU A 58 1.29 1.20 13.03
CA LEU A 58 0.50 2.23 12.36
C LEU A 58 1.02 2.54 10.95
N SER A 59 2.33 2.57 10.75
CA SER A 59 2.94 2.76 9.43
C SER A 59 2.52 1.63 8.48
N ARG A 60 2.56 0.37 8.95
CA ARG A 60 2.14 -0.78 8.14
C ARG A 60 0.67 -0.72 7.73
N GLU A 61 -0.20 -0.25 8.63
CA GLU A 61 -1.61 -0.04 8.28
C GLU A 61 -1.80 1.08 7.25
N TRP A 62 -1.07 2.18 7.39
CA TRP A 62 -1.10 3.28 6.44
C TRP A 62 -0.69 2.82 5.04
N ASP A 63 0.45 2.13 4.95
CA ASP A 63 0.98 1.61 3.68
C ASP A 63 0.01 0.60 3.04
N TYR A 64 -0.59 -0.28 3.84
CA TYR A 64 -1.59 -1.23 3.38
C TYR A 64 -2.81 -0.51 2.75
N ARG A 65 -3.32 0.54 3.41
CA ARG A 65 -4.45 1.33 2.89
C ARG A 65 -4.08 2.11 1.63
N ALA A 66 -2.90 2.71 1.60
CA ALA A 66 -2.40 3.42 0.42
C ALA A 66 -2.30 2.46 -0.78
N GLN A 67 -1.70 1.28 -0.58
CA GLN A 67 -1.56 0.27 -1.63
C GLN A 67 -2.91 -0.27 -2.12
N ALA A 68 -3.85 -0.51 -1.20
CA ALA A 68 -5.20 -0.93 -1.54
C ALA A 68 -5.95 0.14 -2.35
N ALA A 69 -5.74 1.43 -2.03
CA ALA A 69 -6.32 2.53 -2.79
C ALA A 69 -5.73 2.61 -4.21
N VAL A 70 -4.40 2.53 -4.35
CA VAL A 70 -3.72 2.48 -5.66
C VAL A 70 -4.26 1.32 -6.49
N THR A 71 -4.26 0.10 -5.95
CA THR A 71 -4.73 -1.10 -6.65
C THR A 71 -6.17 -0.96 -7.12
N ARG A 72 -7.05 -0.41 -6.27
CA ARG A 72 -8.45 -0.17 -6.62
C ARG A 72 -8.59 0.87 -7.74
N LEU A 73 -7.88 2.00 -7.64
CA LEU A 73 -7.93 3.06 -8.64
C LEU A 73 -7.39 2.59 -10.00
N THR A 74 -6.25 1.90 -10.02
CA THR A 74 -5.68 1.31 -11.25
C THR A 74 -6.64 0.31 -11.89
N LYS A 75 -7.30 -0.54 -11.09
CA LYS A 75 -8.32 -1.48 -11.59
C LYS A 75 -9.51 -0.75 -12.19
N ASN A 76 -9.98 0.32 -11.54
CA ASN A 76 -11.12 1.11 -12.01
C ASN A 76 -10.79 1.91 -13.28
N ALA A 77 -9.55 2.37 -13.46
CA ALA A 77 -9.11 3.09 -14.65
C ALA A 77 -9.16 2.22 -15.92
N SER A 78 -9.13 0.88 -15.77
CA SER A 78 -9.32 -0.07 -16.87
C SER A 78 -8.39 0.20 -18.06
N PHE A 79 -7.12 0.49 -17.79
CA PHE A 79 -6.12 0.74 -18.82
C PHE A 79 -6.04 -0.42 -19.81
N ARG A 80 -6.05 -0.08 -21.10
CA ARG A 80 -5.98 -1.08 -22.18
C ARG A 80 -4.68 -1.88 -22.15
N TYR A 81 -3.59 -1.23 -21.75
CA TYR A 81 -2.25 -1.82 -21.70
C TYR A 81 -1.69 -1.64 -20.29
N LYS A 82 -0.87 -2.59 -19.83
CA LYS A 82 0.07 -2.35 -18.74
C LYS A 82 1.22 -1.56 -19.32
N ALA A 83 1.11 -0.24 -19.26
CA ALA A 83 2.10 0.66 -19.81
C ALA A 83 2.83 1.34 -18.65
N TYR A 84 4.15 1.29 -18.69
CA TYR A 84 5.02 1.93 -17.71
C TYR A 84 5.83 3.04 -18.39
N LEU A 85 6.14 4.10 -17.65
CA LEU A 85 6.89 5.23 -18.21
C LEU A 85 8.32 4.81 -18.62
N GLU A 86 8.90 3.86 -17.88
CA GLU A 86 10.22 3.30 -18.10
C GLU A 86 10.32 2.50 -19.41
N GLU A 87 9.20 2.00 -19.91
CA GLU A 87 9.11 1.25 -21.17
C GLU A 87 9.00 2.16 -22.40
N ILE A 88 8.98 3.48 -22.21
CA ILE A 88 8.90 4.42 -23.33
C ILE A 88 10.24 4.46 -24.06
N ASP A 89 10.24 3.99 -25.30
CA ASP A 89 11.39 4.10 -26.19
C ASP A 89 11.54 5.52 -26.74
N TYR A 90 12.67 6.16 -26.40
CA TYR A 90 13.06 7.49 -26.88
C TYR A 90 14.07 7.44 -28.05
N THR A 91 14.57 6.25 -28.41
CA THR A 91 15.55 6.08 -29.49
C THR A 91 14.92 6.23 -30.87
N VAL A 92 13.63 5.92 -30.98
CA VAL A 92 12.86 6.11 -32.21
C VAL A 92 12.57 7.60 -32.41
N SER A 93 12.95 8.13 -33.58
CA SER A 93 12.73 9.53 -33.97
C SER A 93 11.25 9.82 -34.27
N ARG A 94 10.41 9.81 -33.24
CA ARG A 94 8.97 10.14 -33.29
C ARG A 94 8.63 11.52 -32.72
N GLY A 95 9.65 12.38 -32.54
CA GLY A 95 9.47 13.74 -32.00
C GLY A 95 9.19 13.80 -30.51
N LEU A 96 9.61 12.79 -29.75
CA LEU A 96 9.40 12.68 -28.31
C LEU A 96 10.64 13.16 -27.55
N ASP A 97 10.49 14.26 -26.81
CA ASP A 97 11.54 14.78 -25.92
C ASP A 97 11.47 14.11 -24.54
N ARG A 98 12.59 13.53 -24.11
CA ARG A 98 12.73 12.88 -22.80
C ARG A 98 12.50 13.86 -21.66
N ASN A 99 13.03 15.09 -21.76
CA ASN A 99 12.87 16.09 -20.72
C ASN A 99 11.41 16.51 -20.56
N GLN A 100 10.68 16.63 -21.67
CA GLN A 100 9.25 16.90 -21.63
C GLN A 100 8.46 15.76 -20.99
N MET A 101 8.78 14.51 -21.31
CA MET A 101 8.10 13.36 -20.71
C MET A 101 8.37 13.23 -19.22
N GLU A 102 9.59 13.47 -18.76
CA GLU A 102 9.91 13.49 -17.33
C GLU A 102 9.13 14.59 -16.59
N ARG A 103 8.93 15.76 -17.19
CA ARG A 103 8.05 16.80 -16.65
C ARG A 103 6.59 16.39 -16.63
N LEU A 104 6.11 15.66 -17.64
CA LEU A 104 4.73 15.16 -17.64
C LEU A 104 4.53 14.05 -16.60
N ALA A 105 5.57 13.27 -16.32
CA ALA A 105 5.54 12.20 -15.33
C ALA A 105 5.41 12.69 -13.88
N THR A 106 5.67 13.96 -13.59
CA THR A 106 5.36 14.55 -12.28
C THR A 106 3.86 14.72 -12.05
N LEU A 107 3.07 14.63 -13.13
CA LEU A 107 1.61 14.83 -13.14
C LEU A 107 1.18 16.22 -12.65
N ASP A 108 2.07 17.22 -12.71
CA ASP A 108 1.77 18.59 -12.28
C ASP A 108 0.65 19.23 -13.12
N PHE A 109 0.51 18.81 -14.39
CA PHE A 109 -0.59 19.27 -15.24
C PHE A 109 -1.97 18.90 -14.65
N ILE A 110 -2.08 17.78 -13.92
CA ILE A 110 -3.32 17.39 -13.22
C ILE A 110 -3.58 18.36 -12.06
N ARG A 111 -2.53 18.66 -11.27
CA ARG A 111 -2.62 19.60 -10.14
C ARG A 111 -2.99 21.01 -10.58
N ASN A 112 -2.47 21.43 -11.74
CA ASN A 112 -2.68 22.75 -12.32
C ASN A 112 -3.95 22.85 -13.18
N GLY A 113 -4.72 21.76 -13.35
CA GLY A 113 -5.93 21.73 -14.18
C GLY A 113 -5.66 21.98 -15.67
N GLN A 114 -4.48 21.58 -16.16
CA GLN A 114 -4.06 21.76 -17.55
C GLN A 114 -4.42 20.54 -18.40
N ASN A 115 -4.81 20.80 -19.65
CA ASN A 115 -5.14 19.75 -20.61
C ASN A 115 -3.88 19.25 -21.33
N LEU A 116 -3.73 17.93 -21.42
CA LEU A 116 -2.66 17.29 -22.19
C LEU A 116 -3.20 16.75 -23.52
N PHE A 117 -2.64 17.23 -24.63
CA PHE A 117 -2.95 16.73 -25.97
C PHE A 117 -1.80 15.88 -26.52
N ILE A 118 -2.07 14.62 -26.82
CA ILE A 118 -1.10 13.70 -27.45
C ILE A 118 -1.43 13.58 -28.94
N THR A 119 -0.56 14.12 -29.80
CA THR A 119 -0.77 14.17 -31.26
C THR A 119 0.34 13.42 -32.01
N GLY A 120 0.04 12.96 -33.23
CA GLY A 120 0.98 12.22 -34.07
C GLY A 120 0.30 11.17 -34.96
N SER A 121 1.04 10.66 -35.95
CA SER A 121 0.56 9.66 -36.92
C SER A 121 0.05 8.38 -36.25
N ALA A 122 -0.82 7.62 -36.93
CA ALA A 122 -1.32 6.35 -36.41
C ALA A 122 -0.15 5.36 -36.16
N GLY A 123 -0.27 4.53 -35.12
CA GLY A 123 0.74 3.52 -34.78
C GLY A 123 1.96 4.01 -33.99
N THR A 124 2.09 5.30 -33.68
CA THR A 124 3.26 5.85 -32.94
C THR A 124 3.24 5.66 -31.41
N GLY A 125 2.29 4.90 -30.88
CA GLY A 125 2.20 4.60 -29.45
C GLY A 125 1.46 5.65 -28.60
N LYS A 126 0.66 6.55 -29.19
CA LYS A 126 -0.10 7.57 -28.43
C LYS A 126 -0.98 6.98 -27.32
N SER A 127 -1.69 5.89 -27.61
CA SER A 127 -2.52 5.20 -26.61
C SER A 127 -1.69 4.57 -25.51
N PHE A 128 -0.47 4.11 -25.82
CA PHE A 128 0.46 3.59 -24.83
C PHE A 128 0.94 4.69 -23.89
N LEU A 129 1.35 5.86 -24.44
CA LEU A 129 1.75 7.02 -23.65
C LEU A 129 0.64 7.52 -22.73
N ALA A 130 -0.60 7.58 -23.24
CA ALA A 130 -1.75 7.94 -22.42
C ALA A 130 -1.96 6.95 -21.26
N CYS A 131 -1.83 5.64 -21.51
CA CYS A 131 -1.95 4.64 -20.46
C CYS A 131 -0.77 4.68 -19.46
N ALA A 132 0.44 5.03 -19.92
CA ALA A 132 1.62 5.11 -19.06
C ALA A 132 1.59 6.33 -18.12
N LEU A 133 0.98 7.43 -18.57
CA LEU A 133 0.81 8.63 -17.74
C LEU A 133 -0.33 8.49 -16.72
N GLY A 134 -1.37 7.72 -17.04
CA GLY A 134 -2.51 7.44 -16.16
C GLY A 134 -3.73 8.31 -16.41
#